data_AF-A0AAV4L4R8-F1
#
_entry.id   AF-A0AAV4L4R8-F1
#
_cell.length_a   1.000
_cell.length_b   1.000
_cell.length_c   1.000
_cell.angle_alpha   90.00
_cell.angle_beta   90.00
_cell.angle_gamma   90.00
#
_symmetry.space_group_name_H-M   'P 1'
#
loop_
_entity.id
_entity.type
_entity.pdbx_description
1 polymer ?
#
loop_
_entity_poly.entity_id
_entity_poly.type
_entity_poly.pdbx_seq_one_letter_code
_entity_poly.pdbx_strand_id
1 'polypeptide(L)'
;MKKIIAAAVTVTTVLSLAACGGNTAVDKSDCLDVPQDVLNVVASGSDSSGLKPETGKAVKGDTEGTYWLAMKFTADGFNGDTETGIWLVSGLDAASAAPVMSVDGFAKQFTHWPTQINGTELNGTEEKAKAAAACLA
;
A
#
# COMPACT_ATOMS: atom_id res chain seq x y z
N MET A 1 35.47 39.83 -43.39
CA MET A 1 35.49 38.48 -42.77
C MET A 1 34.12 38.19 -42.20
N LYS A 2 33.54 37.05 -42.58
CA LYS A 2 32.23 36.52 -42.14
C LYS A 2 32.14 36.42 -40.62
N LYS A 3 30.93 36.59 -40.05
CA LYS A 3 30.26 35.54 -39.25
C LYS A 3 28.81 35.93 -38.96
N ILE A 4 27.93 35.06 -39.45
CA ILE A 4 26.48 35.10 -39.39
C ILE A 4 26.09 34.56 -38.01
N ILE A 5 25.34 35.31 -37.21
CA ILE A 5 24.80 34.83 -35.93
C ILE A 5 23.47 34.17 -36.24
N ALA A 6 23.49 32.84 -36.29
CA ALA A 6 22.31 32.00 -36.42
C ALA A 6 21.57 31.94 -35.07
N ALA A 7 20.31 32.36 -35.05
CA ALA A 7 19.40 32.12 -33.94
C ALA A 7 18.98 30.65 -33.97
N ALA A 8 19.43 29.88 -32.96
CA ALA A 8 19.02 28.50 -32.78
C ALA A 8 17.59 28.46 -32.21
N VAL A 9 16.66 28.01 -33.04
CA VAL A 9 15.29 27.66 -32.66
C VAL A 9 15.36 26.44 -31.74
N THR A 10 15.09 26.63 -30.46
CA THR A 10 14.89 25.54 -29.50
C THR A 10 13.55 24.87 -29.80
N VAL A 11 13.60 23.76 -30.53
CA VAL A 11 12.47 22.85 -30.72
C VAL A 11 12.27 22.10 -29.41
N THR A 12 11.28 22.51 -28.63
CA THR A 12 10.83 21.82 -27.42
C THR A 12 10.20 20.48 -27.85
N THR A 13 10.94 19.39 -27.73
CA THR A 13 10.43 18.04 -27.94
C THR A 13 9.44 17.71 -26.83
N VAL A 14 8.15 17.81 -27.14
CA VAL A 14 7.10 17.25 -26.30
C VAL A 14 7.14 15.74 -26.53
N LEU A 15 7.82 15.00 -25.66
CA LEU A 15 7.64 13.55 -25.56
C LEU A 15 6.23 13.30 -25.01
N SER A 16 5.25 13.24 -25.91
CA SER A 16 3.97 12.62 -25.65
C SER A 16 4.17 11.11 -25.51
N LEU A 17 4.53 10.66 -24.31
CA LEU A 17 4.37 9.27 -23.90
C LEU A 17 2.89 9.03 -23.59
N ALA A 18 2.16 8.58 -24.59
CA ALA A 18 0.88 7.93 -24.39
C ALA A 18 1.11 6.42 -24.17
N ALA A 19 0.52 5.92 -23.08
CA ALA A 19 0.03 4.57 -22.85
C ALA A 19 1.05 3.42 -22.63
N CYS A 20 1.04 2.88 -21.41
CA CYS A 20 0.73 1.47 -21.12
C CYS A 20 0.79 1.19 -19.61
N GLY A 21 -0.30 0.65 -19.05
CA GLY A 21 -0.40 0.24 -17.65
C GLY A 21 -1.41 1.10 -16.91
N GLY A 22 -2.63 0.60 -16.75
CA GLY A 22 -3.62 1.19 -15.86
C GLY A 22 -3.13 1.12 -14.42
N ASN A 23 -2.26 2.05 -14.04
CA ASN A 23 -2.26 2.55 -12.68
C ASN A 23 -3.59 3.26 -12.55
N THR A 24 -4.55 2.65 -11.89
CA THR A 24 -5.61 3.39 -11.22
C THR A 24 -4.87 4.39 -10.35
N ALA A 25 -4.69 5.62 -10.85
CA ALA A 25 -4.06 6.68 -10.12
C ALA A 25 -4.98 6.91 -8.93
N VAL A 26 -4.57 6.41 -7.76
CA VAL A 26 -5.31 6.64 -6.53
C VAL A 26 -5.32 8.14 -6.35
N ASP A 27 -6.50 8.73 -6.31
CA ASP A 27 -6.59 10.12 -5.91
C ASP A 27 -6.03 10.18 -4.49
N LYS A 28 -5.04 11.06 -4.23
CA LYS A 28 -4.45 11.18 -2.89
C LYS A 28 -5.51 11.51 -1.83
N SER A 29 -6.67 12.04 -2.23
CA SER A 29 -7.81 12.25 -1.33
C SER A 29 -8.50 10.96 -0.86
N ASP A 30 -8.33 9.83 -1.56
CA ASP A 30 -8.84 8.52 -1.14
C ASP A 30 -7.91 7.82 -0.14
N CYS A 31 -6.69 8.34 0.04
CA CYS A 31 -5.71 7.83 0.98
C CYS A 31 -6.03 8.31 2.40
N LEU A 32 -6.31 7.36 3.27
CA LEU A 32 -6.56 7.59 4.68
C LEU A 32 -5.28 7.34 5.47
N ASP A 33 -5.01 8.23 6.43
CA ASP A 33 -4.00 7.99 7.45
C ASP A 33 -4.45 6.87 8.39
N VAL A 34 -3.53 5.97 8.70
CA VAL A 34 -3.77 4.89 9.65
C VAL A 34 -3.02 5.21 10.93
N PRO A 35 -3.72 5.37 12.07
CA PRO A 35 -3.05 5.67 13.32
C PRO A 35 -2.23 4.48 13.83
N GLN A 36 -1.18 4.77 14.60
CA GLN A 36 -0.17 3.79 15.00
C GLN A 36 -0.74 2.64 15.83
N ASP A 37 -1.80 2.89 16.60
CA ASP A 37 -2.51 1.89 17.39
C ASP A 37 -3.13 0.80 16.51
N VAL A 38 -3.73 1.17 15.38
CA VAL A 38 -4.26 0.21 14.39
C VAL A 38 -3.13 -0.61 13.78
N LEU A 39 -1.99 0.02 13.45
CA LEU A 39 -0.82 -0.69 12.92
C LEU A 39 -0.26 -1.71 13.93
N ASN A 40 -0.23 -1.34 15.22
CA ASN A 40 0.18 -2.24 16.28
C ASN A 40 -0.79 -3.42 16.45
N VAL A 41 -2.10 -3.20 16.28
CA VAL A 41 -3.09 -4.29 16.28
C VAL A 41 -2.84 -5.24 15.11
N VAL A 42 -2.60 -4.73 13.90
CA VAL A 42 -2.25 -5.57 12.73
C VAL A 42 -0.97 -6.37 12.99
N ALA A 43 0.06 -5.74 13.54
CA ALA A 43 1.35 -6.36 13.87
C ALA A 43 1.24 -7.40 15.00
N SER A 44 0.26 -7.27 15.90
CA SER A 44 0.05 -8.20 17.02
C SER A 44 -0.35 -9.61 16.58
N GLY A 45 -0.83 -9.76 15.34
CA GLY A 45 -1.13 -11.06 14.76
C GLY A 45 0.10 -11.86 14.32
N SER A 46 1.32 -11.38 14.60
CA SER A 46 2.54 -11.99 14.06
C SER A 46 3.05 -13.23 14.78
N ASP A 47 3.60 -14.15 13.99
CA ASP A 47 4.08 -15.48 14.39
C ASP A 47 5.47 -15.40 15.03
N SER A 48 5.68 -14.51 16.00
CA SER A 48 6.96 -14.23 16.68
C SER A 48 8.05 -13.52 15.85
N SER A 49 7.77 -13.15 14.60
CA SER A 49 8.68 -12.40 13.71
C SER A 49 8.96 -10.95 14.14
N GLY A 50 8.27 -10.46 15.18
CA GLY A 50 8.50 -9.14 15.75
C GLY A 50 8.21 -8.02 14.75
N LEU A 51 7.07 -8.09 14.05
CA LEU A 51 6.62 -7.03 13.15
C LEU A 51 6.66 -5.68 13.87
N LYS A 52 7.49 -4.76 13.38
CA LYS A 52 7.66 -3.40 13.87
C LYS A 52 7.05 -2.44 12.85
N PRO A 53 5.79 -2.00 13.07
CA PRO A 53 5.11 -1.10 12.15
C PRO A 53 5.75 0.30 12.15
N GLU A 54 5.96 0.86 10.97
CA GLU A 54 6.53 2.21 10.80
C GLU A 54 5.47 3.22 10.40
N THR A 55 4.77 2.96 9.30
CA THR A 55 3.72 3.84 8.76
C THR A 55 2.68 3.00 8.03
N GLY A 56 1.44 3.50 7.95
CA GLY A 56 0.40 2.84 7.21
C GLY A 56 -0.56 3.81 6.55
N LYS A 57 -1.14 3.35 5.45
CA LYS A 57 -2.14 4.05 4.66
C LYS A 57 -3.25 3.09 4.33
N ALA A 58 -4.46 3.60 4.20
CA ALA A 58 -5.60 2.79 3.85
C ALA A 58 -6.45 3.42 2.76
N VAL A 59 -7.20 2.58 2.06
CA VAL A 59 -8.31 3.00 1.22
C VAL A 59 -9.57 2.26 1.68
N LYS A 60 -10.75 2.86 1.48
CA LYS A 60 -12.02 2.19 1.78
C LYS A 60 -12.17 0.92 0.93
N GLY A 61 -12.55 -0.17 1.59
CA GLY A 61 -12.98 -1.40 0.95
C GLY A 61 -14.38 -1.30 0.38
N ASP A 62 -14.79 -2.37 -0.30
CA ASP A 62 -16.08 -2.41 -1.01
C ASP A 62 -17.26 -2.66 -0.04
N THR A 63 -16.98 -3.19 1.15
CA THR A 63 -17.95 -3.33 2.23
C THR A 63 -17.81 -2.19 3.23
N GLU A 64 -18.92 -1.61 3.66
CA GLU A 64 -18.93 -0.55 4.67
C GLU A 64 -18.20 -1.01 5.96
N GLY A 65 -17.35 -0.15 6.50
CA GLY A 65 -16.54 -0.47 7.67
C GLY A 65 -15.29 -1.32 7.38
N THR A 66 -15.02 -1.69 6.12
CA THR A 66 -13.78 -2.38 5.74
C THR A 66 -12.78 -1.46 5.05
N TYR A 67 -11.50 -1.74 5.26
CA TYR A 67 -10.40 -0.95 4.72
C TYR A 67 -9.26 -1.84 4.26
N TRP A 68 -8.72 -1.53 3.08
CA TRP A 68 -7.48 -2.09 2.60
C TRP A 68 -6.35 -1.25 3.17
N LEU A 69 -5.60 -1.82 4.09
CA LEU A 69 -4.52 -1.17 4.81
C LEU A 69 -3.20 -1.70 4.26
N ALA A 70 -2.36 -0.80 3.76
CA ALA A 70 -0.97 -1.09 3.47
C ALA A 70 -0.10 -0.51 4.60
N MET A 71 0.89 -1.27 5.04
CA MET A 71 1.79 -0.88 6.13
C MET A 71 3.23 -1.20 5.77
N LYS A 72 4.10 -0.21 6.00
CA LYS A 72 5.56 -0.38 6.03
C LYS A 72 5.96 -0.91 7.40
N PHE A 73 6.79 -1.93 7.43
CA PHE A 73 7.27 -2.53 8.65
C PHE A 73 8.66 -3.13 8.47
N THR A 74 9.36 -3.29 9.59
CA THR A 74 10.53 -4.19 9.68
C THR A 74 10.13 -5.45 10.44
N ALA A 75 10.89 -6.53 10.25
CA ALA A 75 10.75 -7.75 11.01
C ALA A 75 12.12 -8.32 11.32
N ASP A 76 12.18 -9.19 12.33
CA ASP A 76 13.40 -9.93 12.63
C ASP A 76 13.73 -10.85 11.44
N GLY A 77 14.99 -10.80 10.98
CA GLY A 77 15.45 -11.51 9.78
C GLY A 77 15.52 -10.65 8.52
N PHE A 78 15.05 -9.40 8.52
CA PHE A 78 15.14 -8.50 7.36
C PHE A 78 16.42 -7.65 7.35
N ASN A 79 17.37 -7.87 8.27
CA ASN A 79 18.57 -7.03 8.43
C ASN A 79 18.31 -5.52 8.55
N GLY A 80 17.09 -5.13 8.96
CA GLY A 80 16.66 -3.73 9.05
C GLY A 80 15.96 -3.19 7.79
N ASP A 81 15.78 -4.01 6.76
CA ASP A 81 15.06 -3.62 5.55
C ASP A 81 13.56 -3.45 5.84
N THR A 82 12.99 -2.37 5.32
CA THR A 82 11.56 -2.07 5.42
C THR A 82 10.82 -2.73 4.26
N GLU A 83 9.78 -3.47 4.60
CA GLU A 83 8.91 -4.15 3.65
C GLU A 83 7.49 -3.60 3.73
N THR A 84 6.70 -3.87 2.69
CA THR A 84 5.28 -3.47 2.65
C THR A 84 4.38 -4.70 2.62
N GLY A 85 3.44 -4.75 3.56
CA GLY A 85 2.35 -5.72 3.58
C GLY A 85 1.00 -5.04 3.45
N ILE A 86 -0.02 -5.83 3.17
CA ILE A 86 -1.39 -5.41 2.95
C ILE A 86 -2.33 -6.34 3.73
N TRP A 87 -3.25 -5.72 4.45
CA TRP A 87 -4.29 -6.36 5.25
C TRP A 87 -5.65 -5.77 4.91
N LEU A 88 -6.70 -6.54 5.13
CA LEU A 88 -8.06 -6.03 5.24
C LEU A 88 -8.40 -5.89 6.72
N VAL A 89 -8.85 -4.71 7.14
CA VAL A 89 -9.20 -4.39 8.53
C VAL A 89 -10.63 -3.86 8.64
N SER A 90 -11.26 -4.06 9.79
CA SER A 90 -12.65 -3.67 10.04
C SER A 90 -12.77 -2.33 10.77
N GLY A 91 -11.98 -1.35 10.33
CA GLY A 91 -11.97 -0.02 10.94
C GLY A 91 -10.57 0.58 10.97
N LEU A 92 -10.50 1.88 11.27
CA LEU A 92 -9.25 2.64 11.40
C LEU A 92 -9.11 3.30 12.78
N ASP A 93 -9.77 2.74 13.79
CA ASP A 93 -9.53 3.02 15.20
C ASP A 93 -9.25 1.71 15.92
N ALA A 94 -8.43 1.71 16.99
CA ALA A 94 -8.04 0.47 17.65
C ALA A 94 -9.20 -0.32 18.30
N ALA A 95 -10.35 0.30 18.54
CA ALA A 95 -11.51 -0.37 19.13
C ALA A 95 -12.35 -1.13 18.08
N SER A 96 -12.35 -0.65 16.83
CA SER A 96 -13.06 -1.27 15.71
C SER A 96 -12.17 -2.08 14.80
N ALA A 97 -10.86 -1.78 14.75
CA ALA A 97 -9.89 -2.47 13.91
C ALA A 97 -9.65 -3.91 14.40
N ALA A 98 -10.63 -4.80 14.18
CA ALA A 98 -10.37 -6.23 14.19
C ALA A 98 -9.71 -6.57 12.85
N PRO A 99 -8.51 -7.17 12.86
CA PRO A 99 -7.85 -7.53 11.63
C PRO A 99 -8.63 -8.66 10.98
N VAL A 100 -9.09 -8.42 9.76
CA VAL A 100 -10.05 -9.29 9.10
C VAL A 100 -9.30 -10.37 8.33
N MET A 101 -8.24 -9.98 7.61
CA MET A 101 -7.39 -10.93 6.89
C MET A 101 -6.07 -10.33 6.39
N SER A 102 -5.04 -11.17 6.26
CA SER A 102 -3.84 -10.85 5.48
C SER A 102 -4.09 -11.17 4.01
N VAL A 103 -3.91 -10.19 3.12
CA VAL A 103 -4.36 -10.33 1.72
C VAL A 103 -3.19 -10.60 0.77
N ASP A 104 -2.01 -10.07 1.00
CA ASP A 104 -0.84 -10.37 0.17
C ASP A 104 -0.04 -11.56 0.69
N GLY A 105 0.70 -12.20 -0.22
CA GLY A 105 1.47 -13.42 0.10
C GLY A 105 2.59 -13.19 1.11
N PHE A 106 3.12 -11.98 1.20
CA PHE A 106 4.18 -11.64 2.14
C PHE A 106 3.60 -11.45 3.55
N ALA A 107 2.57 -10.61 3.72
CA ALA A 107 1.90 -10.46 5.01
C ALA A 107 1.37 -11.79 5.58
N LYS A 108 0.87 -12.68 4.72
CA LYS A 108 0.41 -14.04 5.08
C LYS A 108 1.51 -14.91 5.72
N GLN A 109 2.78 -14.66 5.41
CA GLN A 109 3.90 -15.42 5.99
C GLN A 109 4.23 -15.00 7.42
N PHE A 110 3.84 -13.79 7.81
CA PHE A 110 4.24 -13.21 9.08
C PHE A 110 3.10 -13.11 10.09
N THR A 111 1.86 -13.44 9.71
CA THR A 111 0.70 -13.25 10.56
C THR A 111 -0.27 -14.44 10.52
N HIS A 112 -0.83 -14.78 11.67
CA HIS A 112 -1.86 -15.81 11.86
C HIS A 112 -3.28 -15.31 11.54
N TRP A 113 -3.42 -14.21 10.79
CA TRP A 113 -4.73 -13.70 10.41
C TRP A 113 -5.46 -14.69 9.50
N PRO A 114 -6.80 -14.74 9.54
CA PRO A 114 -7.57 -15.46 8.55
C PRO A 114 -7.11 -15.09 7.14
N THR A 115 -6.97 -16.06 6.25
CA THR A 115 -6.62 -15.82 4.84
C THR A 115 -7.82 -15.84 3.93
N GLN A 116 -9.00 -16.16 4.48
CA GLN A 116 -10.27 -16.26 3.78
C GLN A 116 -11.41 -15.74 4.65
N ILE A 117 -12.40 -15.13 4.02
CA ILE A 117 -13.68 -14.76 4.63
C ILE A 117 -14.76 -15.56 3.89
N ASN A 118 -15.53 -16.38 4.62
CA ASN A 118 -16.59 -17.22 4.03
C ASN A 118 -16.09 -18.08 2.85
N GLY A 119 -14.86 -18.60 2.92
CA GLY A 119 -14.23 -19.42 1.87
C GLY A 119 -13.73 -18.63 0.65
N THR A 120 -13.82 -17.29 0.67
CA THR A 120 -13.27 -16.42 -0.37
C THR A 120 -11.89 -15.94 0.05
N GLU A 121 -10.87 -16.26 -0.75
CA GLU A 121 -9.53 -15.71 -0.60
C GLU A 121 -9.42 -14.39 -1.35
N LEU A 122 -8.96 -13.35 -0.67
CA LEU A 122 -8.53 -12.11 -1.29
C LEU A 122 -7.01 -12.13 -1.43
N ASN A 123 -6.52 -11.53 -2.51
CA ASN A 123 -5.11 -11.48 -2.83
C ASN A 123 -4.61 -10.03 -2.91
N GLY A 124 -3.31 -9.80 -2.71
CA GLY A 124 -2.72 -8.46 -2.79
C GLY A 124 -2.76 -7.81 -4.20
N THR A 125 -3.30 -8.49 -5.22
CA THR A 125 -3.40 -7.96 -6.59
C THR A 125 -4.73 -7.25 -6.88
N GLU A 126 -5.68 -7.30 -5.94
CA GLU A 126 -6.91 -6.50 -6.01
C GLU A 126 -6.59 -5.03 -6.24
N GLU A 127 -7.41 -4.32 -7.02
CA GLU A 127 -7.18 -2.91 -7.34
C GLU A 127 -7.07 -2.04 -6.08
N LYS A 128 -7.87 -2.35 -5.06
CA LYS A 128 -7.85 -1.66 -3.77
C LYS A 128 -6.61 -1.96 -2.94
N ALA A 129 -6.06 -3.18 -3.02
CA ALA A 129 -4.78 -3.52 -2.39
C ALA A 129 -3.63 -2.73 -3.05
N LYS A 130 -3.58 -2.70 -4.38
CA LYS A 130 -2.63 -1.85 -5.13
C LYS A 130 -2.81 -0.38 -4.78
N ALA A 131 -4.06 0.07 -4.61
CA ALA A 131 -4.34 1.45 -4.26
C ALA A 131 -3.83 1.83 -2.86
N ALA A 132 -4.06 0.97 -1.86
CA ALA A 132 -3.52 1.16 -0.51
C ALA A 132 -1.99 1.24 -0.52
N ALA A 133 -1.32 0.34 -1.27
CA ALA A 133 0.13 0.36 -1.42
C ALA A 133 0.63 1.66 -2.10
N ALA A 134 -0.08 2.14 -3.12
CA ALA A 134 0.26 3.39 -3.81
C ALA A 134 0.13 4.62 -2.90
N CYS A 135 -0.71 4.58 -1.86
CA CYS A 135 -0.81 5.67 -0.87
C CYS A 135 0.45 5.81 0.01
N LEU A 136 1.32 4.79 0.09
CA LEU A 136 2.58 4.81 0.86
C LEU A 136 3.77 5.40 0.07
N ALA A 137 3.56 5.76 -1.20
CA ALA A 137 4.59 6.26 -2.13
C ALA A 137 4.93 7.74 -1.95
#